data_AF-A0ABD1RVC7-F1
#
_entry.id   AF-A0ABD1RVC7-F1
#
_cell.length_a   1.000
_cell.length_b   1.000
_cell.length_c   1.000
_cell.angle_alpha   90.00
_cell.angle_beta   90.00
_cell.angle_gamma   90.00
#
_symmetry.space_group_name_H-M   'P 1'
#
loop_
_entity.id
_entity.type
_entity.pdbx_description
1 polymer ?
#
loop_
_entity_poly.entity_id
_entity_poly.type
_entity_poly.pdbx_seq_one_letter_code
_entity_poly.pdbx_strand_id
1 'polypeptide(L)'
;MTVVGSLSNLEVLKLKFHAFDGPMWELKDGEFHRLKLLLIHMTDLKHWKVDKTHLPSLQRLSLRYCYNLVNIPSGIGEIPSLEEIELCDCKTSVVTSAQVKQGEKEILGKLDLRYITFL
;
A
#
# COMPACT_ATOMS: atom_id res chain seq x y z
N MET A 1 -7.16 11.34 7.74
CA MET A 1 -6.68 12.51 6.97
C MET A 1 -7.73 12.91 5.94
N THR A 2 -8.58 13.91 6.19
CA THR A 2 -9.71 14.20 5.29
C THR A 2 -9.40 15.18 4.15
N VAL A 3 -8.37 16.02 4.29
CA VAL A 3 -8.06 17.06 3.28
C VAL A 3 -7.21 16.51 2.14
N VAL A 4 -6.19 15.70 2.43
CA VAL A 4 -5.29 15.16 1.38
C VAL A 4 -6.00 14.11 0.53
N GLY A 5 -6.87 13.30 1.15
CA GLY A 5 -7.65 12.26 0.46
C GLY A 5 -8.62 12.81 -0.59
N SER A 6 -9.14 14.02 -0.41
CA SER A 6 -10.11 14.63 -1.33
C SER A 6 -9.48 15.36 -2.53
N LEU A 7 -8.14 15.39 -2.62
CA LEU A 7 -7.43 16.02 -3.73
C LEU A 7 -7.64 15.23 -5.03
N SER A 8 -8.52 15.75 -5.88
CA SER A 8 -9.00 15.07 -7.09
C SER A 8 -7.93 14.82 -8.16
N ASN A 9 -6.78 15.51 -8.11
CA ASN A 9 -5.67 15.34 -9.04
C ASN A 9 -4.41 14.72 -8.40
N LEU A 10 -4.49 14.26 -7.16
CA LEU A 10 -3.33 13.71 -6.48
C LEU A 10 -3.00 12.32 -7.05
N GLU A 11 -1.95 12.25 -7.86
CA GLU A 11 -1.48 10.99 -8.46
C GLU A 11 -0.35 10.31 -7.67
N VAL A 12 0.39 11.08 -6.88
CA VAL A 12 1.56 10.60 -6.14
C VAL A 12 1.48 11.07 -4.70
N LEU A 13 1.49 10.11 -3.77
CA LEU A 13 1.51 10.37 -2.34
C LEU A 13 2.70 9.67 -1.72
N LYS A 14 3.51 10.43 -0.99
CA LYS A 14 4.70 9.94 -0.29
C LYS A 14 4.58 10.30 1.18
N LEU A 15 4.34 9.30 2.00
CA LEU A 15 4.23 9.40 3.45
C LEU A 15 5.54 8.90 4.06
N LYS A 16 6.28 9.80 4.71
CA LYS A 16 7.58 9.49 5.31
C LYS A 16 7.58 9.86 6.79
N PHE A 17 8.24 9.08 7.63
CA PHE A 17 8.41 9.39 9.06
C PHE A 17 7.05 9.55 9.76
N HIS A 18 6.83 10.65 10.48
CA HIS A 18 5.58 10.96 11.20
C HIS A 18 4.50 11.57 10.30
N ALA A 19 4.34 11.08 9.07
CA ALA A 19 3.42 11.67 8.10
C ALA A 19 1.94 11.57 8.49
N PHE A 20 1.56 10.62 9.35
CA PHE A 20 0.22 10.49 9.94
C PHE A 20 0.34 10.22 11.43
N ASP A 21 -0.65 10.66 12.19
CA ASP A 21 -0.75 10.40 13.62
C ASP A 21 -1.38 9.04 13.90
N GLY A 22 -0.60 8.18 14.56
CA GLY A 22 -1.10 6.99 15.21
C GLY A 22 -0.96 5.70 14.40
N PRO A 23 -1.19 4.55 15.06
CA PRO A 23 -0.86 3.24 14.52
C PRO A 23 -1.86 2.71 13.48
N MET A 24 -2.96 3.43 13.22
CA MET A 24 -4.07 2.99 12.39
C MET A 24 -4.30 3.98 11.26
N TRP A 25 -4.31 3.48 10.03
CA TRP A 25 -4.77 4.23 8.87
C TRP A 25 -5.92 3.51 8.20
N GLU A 26 -7.11 4.11 8.24
CA GLU A 26 -8.31 3.68 7.53
C GLU A 26 -8.65 4.71 6.46
N LEU A 27 -8.76 4.26 5.21
CA LEU A 27 -9.24 5.10 4.11
C LEU A 27 -10.75 5.22 4.18
N LYS A 28 -11.26 6.39 3.77
CA LYS A 28 -12.69 6.61 3.59
C LYS A 28 -13.07 6.52 2.12
N ASP A 29 -14.34 6.21 1.87
CA ASP A 29 -14.89 6.19 0.51
C ASP A 29 -14.63 7.51 -0.22
N GLY A 30 -14.17 7.39 -1.46
CA GLY A 30 -13.86 8.52 -2.34
C GLY A 30 -12.48 9.16 -2.12
N GLU A 31 -11.71 8.76 -1.11
CA GLU A 31 -10.34 9.27 -0.95
C GLU A 31 -9.39 8.69 -2.00
N PHE A 32 -8.45 9.52 -2.47
CA PHE A 32 -7.32 9.14 -3.31
C PHE A 32 -7.72 8.50 -4.66
N HIS A 33 -8.82 8.96 -5.26
CA HIS A 33 -9.42 8.36 -6.45
C HIS A 33 -8.47 8.28 -7.67
N ARG A 34 -7.56 9.26 -7.85
CA ARG A 34 -6.57 9.30 -8.95
C ARG A 34 -5.16 8.89 -8.52
N LEU A 35 -4.98 8.38 -7.30
CA LEU A 35 -3.66 8.04 -6.81
C LEU A 35 -3.10 6.84 -7.57
N LYS A 36 -1.95 7.02 -8.22
CA LYS A 36 -1.23 6.00 -8.99
C LYS A 36 -0.05 5.42 -8.22
N LEU A 37 0.62 6.23 -7.40
CA LEU A 37 1.77 5.81 -6.60
C LEU A 37 1.58 6.18 -5.13
N LEU A 38 1.65 5.16 -4.27
CA LEU A 38 1.72 5.32 -2.82
C LEU A 38 3.07 4.81 -2.31
N LEU A 39 3.83 5.70 -1.68
CA LEU A 39 5.03 5.36 -0.92
C LEU A 39 4.75 5.57 0.57
N ILE A 40 4.99 4.53 1.37
CA ILE A 40 5.03 4.61 2.84
C ILE A 40 6.44 4.25 3.28
N HIS A 41 7.09 5.16 3.99
CA HIS A 41 8.49 5.02 4.38
C HIS A 41 8.67 5.35 5.87
N MET A 42 9.16 4.38 6.64
CA MET A 42 9.61 4.59 8.03
C MET A 42 8.53 5.23 8.91
N THR A 43 7.32 4.67 8.87
CA THR A 43 6.18 5.14 9.65
C THR A 43 5.90 4.24 10.85
N ASP A 44 5.10 4.71 11.80
CA ASP A 44 4.62 3.95 12.96
C ASP A 44 3.33 3.15 12.68
N LEU A 45 2.90 3.08 11.41
CA LEU A 45 1.73 2.34 10.97
C LEU A 45 1.80 0.88 11.39
N LYS A 46 0.81 0.43 12.16
CA LYS A 46 0.65 -0.98 12.54
C LYS A 46 -0.45 -1.64 11.74
N HIS A 47 -1.56 -0.93 11.58
CA HIS A 47 -2.78 -1.41 10.96
C HIS A 47 -3.17 -0.48 9.82
N TRP A 48 -3.32 -1.06 8.64
CA TRP A 48 -3.75 -0.35 7.45
C TRP A 48 -5.02 -1.00 6.93
N LYS A 49 -6.11 -0.24 6.84
CA LYS A 49 -7.43 -0.73 6.40
C LYS A 49 -7.78 -0.08 5.06
N VAL A 50 -7.86 -0.93 4.04
CA VAL A 50 -8.15 -0.59 2.64
C VAL A 50 -9.02 -1.70 2.09
N ASP A 51 -10.16 -1.31 1.53
CA ASP A 51 -11.03 -2.18 0.74
C ASP A 51 -10.79 -2.00 -0.76
N LYS A 52 -11.21 -2.96 -1.58
CA LYS A 52 -11.00 -2.97 -3.04
C LYS A 52 -11.55 -1.76 -3.81
N THR A 53 -12.50 -1.03 -3.22
CA THR A 53 -13.11 0.18 -3.79
C THR A 53 -12.24 1.41 -3.59
N HIS A 54 -11.32 1.36 -2.62
CA HIS A 54 -10.36 2.41 -2.37
C HIS A 54 -9.23 2.34 -3.38
N LEU A 55 -8.61 3.48 -3.68
CA LEU A 55 -7.42 3.56 -4.52
C LEU A 55 -7.59 2.92 -5.92
N PRO A 56 -8.71 3.20 -6.65
CA PRO A 56 -9.04 2.48 -7.88
C PRO A 56 -8.07 2.71 -9.04
N SER A 57 -7.17 3.69 -8.93
CA SER A 57 -6.15 4.03 -9.93
C SER A 57 -4.73 3.63 -9.50
N LEU A 58 -4.57 2.96 -8.35
CA LEU A 58 -3.24 2.68 -7.80
C LEU A 58 -2.52 1.65 -8.65
N GLN A 59 -1.33 2.03 -9.14
CA GLN A 59 -0.47 1.22 -9.98
C GLN A 59 0.72 0.66 -9.21
N ARG A 60 1.31 1.47 -8.32
CA ARG A 60 2.48 1.08 -7.52
C ARG A 60 2.29 1.37 -6.04
N LEU A 61 2.51 0.34 -5.23
CA LEU A 61 2.67 0.43 -3.79
C LEU A 61 4.14 0.19 -3.42
N SER A 62 4.75 1.12 -2.71
CA SER A 62 6.10 0.95 -2.16
C SER A 62 6.06 1.09 -0.64
N LEU A 63 6.44 0.03 0.07
CA LEU A 63 6.58 0.00 1.53
C LEU A 63 8.06 -0.15 1.86
N ARG A 64 8.64 0.83 2.55
CA ARG A 64 10.06 0.84 2.88
C ARG A 64 10.27 1.07 4.37
N TYR A 65 11.04 0.19 5.01
CA TYR A 65 11.36 0.31 6.45
C TYR A 65 10.10 0.41 7.33
N CYS A 66 9.01 -0.26 6.93
CA CYS A 66 7.72 -0.27 7.63
C CYS A 66 7.69 -1.36 8.71
N TYR A 67 8.59 -1.26 9.70
CA TYR A 67 8.79 -2.31 10.71
C TYR A 67 7.58 -2.55 11.61
N ASN A 68 6.69 -1.58 11.76
CA ASN A 68 5.52 -1.69 12.63
C ASN A 68 4.32 -2.33 11.94
N LEU A 69 4.28 -2.31 10.60
CA LEU A 69 3.13 -2.80 9.83
C LEU A 69 2.99 -4.30 10.02
N VAL A 70 1.78 -4.73 10.42
CA VAL A 70 1.51 -6.15 10.67
C VAL A 70 1.38 -6.91 9.36
N ASN A 71 0.49 -6.46 8.47
CA ASN A 71 0.21 -7.07 7.17
C ASN A 71 -0.24 -5.99 6.17
N ILE A 72 -0.19 -6.32 4.87
CA ILE A 72 -0.90 -5.57 3.84
C ILE A 72 -2.40 -5.95 3.93
N PRO A 73 -3.35 -4.99 3.85
CA PRO A 73 -4.79 -5.31 3.82
C PRO A 73 -5.20 -6.07 2.55
N SER A 74 -6.18 -6.99 2.65
CA SER A 74 -6.61 -7.83 1.52
C SER A 74 -7.08 -7.01 0.32
N GLY A 75 -7.79 -5.91 0.56
CA GLY A 75 -8.30 -5.04 -0.49
C GLY A 75 -7.24 -4.53 -1.46
N ILE A 76 -5.97 -4.39 -1.05
CA ILE A 76 -4.86 -4.01 -1.96
C ILE A 76 -4.64 -5.06 -3.06
N GLY A 77 -4.72 -6.35 -2.73
CA GLY A 77 -4.56 -7.43 -3.70
C GLY A 77 -5.66 -7.42 -4.77
N GLU A 78 -6.84 -6.95 -4.40
CA GLU A 78 -8.03 -6.92 -5.25
C GLU A 78 -8.11 -5.68 -6.16
N ILE A 79 -7.22 -4.68 -6.00
CA ILE A 79 -7.22 -3.47 -6.83
C ILE A 79 -6.82 -3.83 -8.27
N PRO A 80 -7.70 -3.64 -9.27
CA PRO A 80 -7.41 -4.09 -10.65
C PRO A 80 -6.24 -3.35 -11.31
N SER A 81 -6.02 -2.08 -10.96
CA SER A 81 -4.97 -1.25 -11.54
C SER A 81 -3.58 -1.53 -10.96
N LEU A 82 -3.46 -2.32 -9.90
CA LEU A 82 -2.21 -2.50 -9.17
C LEU A 82 -1.27 -3.43 -9.93
N GLU A 83 -0.14 -2.88 -10.37
CA GLU A 83 0.86 -3.53 -11.22
C GLU A 83 2.11 -3.95 -10.45
N GLU A 84 2.46 -3.24 -9.37
CA GLU A 84 3.68 -3.49 -8.62
C GLU A 84 3.52 -3.24 -7.12
N ILE A 85 4.09 -4.16 -6.34
CA ILE A 85 4.32 -3.99 -4.91
C ILE A 85 5.84 -4.12 -4.66
N GLU A 86 6.43 -3.05 -4.15
CA GLU A 86 7.83 -3.02 -3.73
C GLU A 86 7.89 -3.04 -2.20
N LEU A 87 8.61 -4.02 -1.65
CA LEU A 87 8.84 -4.16 -0.22
C LEU A 87 10.35 -4.07 0.06
N CYS A 88 10.75 -3.09 0.86
CA CYS A 88 12.14 -2.90 1.28
C CYS A 88 12.20 -2.94 2.80
N ASP A 89 13.00 -3.85 3.37
CA ASP A 89 13.20 -4.00 4.82
C ASP A 89 11.88 -3.93 5.63
N CYS A 90 10.92 -4.77 5.25
CA CYS A 90 9.64 -4.94 5.96
C CYS A 90 9.61 -6.28 6.71
N LYS A 91 8.69 -6.43 7.67
CA LYS A 91 8.49 -7.70 8.37
C LYS A 91 8.12 -8.81 7.38
N THR A 92 8.55 -10.04 7.66
CA THR A 92 8.19 -11.23 6.87
C THR A 92 6.67 -11.39 6.75
N SER A 93 5.89 -11.03 7.77
CA SER A 93 4.42 -11.06 7.71
C SER A 93 3.84 -10.17 6.60
N VAL A 94 4.41 -8.98 6.39
CA VAL A 94 4.04 -8.07 5.29
C VAL A 94 4.35 -8.74 3.94
N VAL A 95 5.51 -9.36 3.81
CA VAL A 95 5.94 -10.09 2.60
C VAL A 95 4.99 -11.25 2.30
N THR A 96 4.72 -12.11 3.28
CA THR A 96 3.80 -13.25 3.13
C THR A 96 2.40 -12.77 2.76
N SER A 97 1.91 -11.71 3.39
CA SER A 97 0.59 -11.14 3.07
C SER A 97 0.52 -10.52 1.66
N ALA A 98 1.65 -10.12 1.07
CA ALA A 98 1.73 -9.66 -0.31
C ALA A 98 1.74 -10.83 -1.31
N GLN A 99 2.52 -11.88 -1.01
CA GLN A 99 2.68 -13.06 -1.86
C GLN A 99 1.40 -13.88 -2.02
N VAL A 100 0.64 -14.08 -0.93
CA VAL A 100 -0.67 -14.78 -0.98
C VAL A 100 -1.59 -14.11 -2.00
N LYS A 101 -1.50 -12.79 -2.14
CA LYS A 101 -2.33 -12.00 -3.06
C LYS A 101 -1.79 -11.94 -4.47
N GLN A 102 -0.48 -12.15 -4.65
CA GLN A 102 0.10 -12.35 -5.97
C GLN A 102 -0.37 -13.68 -6.57
N GLY A 103 -0.45 -14.76 -5.77
CA GLY A 103 -0.92 -16.06 -6.24
C GLY A 103 -2.35 -16.05 -6.81
N GLU A 104 -3.24 -15.20 -6.28
CA GLU A 104 -4.60 -14.99 -6.83
C GLU A 104 -4.58 -14.21 -8.16
N LYS A 105 -3.61 -13.30 -8.34
CA LYS A 105 -3.43 -12.48 -9.54
C LYS A 105 -2.56 -13.12 -10.61
N GLU A 106 -1.64 -14.03 -10.30
CA GLU A 106 -0.86 -14.77 -11.31
C GLU A 106 -1.74 -15.66 -12.18
N ILE A 107 -2.86 -16.14 -11.63
CA ILE A 107 -3.91 -16.85 -12.39
C ILE A 107 -4.62 -15.89 -13.38
N LEU A 108 -4.55 -14.57 -13.16
CA LEU A 108 -5.16 -13.51 -13.98
C LEU A 108 -4.16 -12.56 -14.69
N GLY A 109 -2.86 -12.74 -14.50
CA GLY A 109 -1.77 -12.00 -15.15
C GLY A 109 -1.46 -10.59 -14.58
N LYS A 110 -0.19 -10.39 -14.19
CA LYS A 110 0.55 -9.13 -13.89
C LYS A 110 0.46 -8.56 -12.47
N LEU A 111 1.35 -9.03 -11.60
CA LEU A 111 1.85 -8.26 -10.45
C LEU A 111 3.34 -8.58 -10.29
N ASP A 112 4.23 -7.57 -10.26
CA ASP A 112 5.65 -7.74 -9.94
C ASP A 112 5.86 -7.50 -8.43
N LEU A 113 6.41 -8.49 -7.72
CA LEU A 113 6.77 -8.38 -6.30
C LEU A 113 8.28 -8.27 -6.17
N ARG A 114 8.76 -7.11 -5.71
CA ARG A 114 10.20 -6.86 -5.47
C ARG A 114 10.48 -6.79 -3.98
N TYR A 115 11.31 -7.72 -3.52
CA TYR A 115 11.80 -7.76 -2.14
C TYR A 115 13.28 -7.38 -2.10
N ILE A 116 13.63 -6.30 -1.40
CA ILE A 116 15.00 -5.79 -1.26
C ILE A 116 15.38 -5.77 0.23
N THR A 117 16.49 -6.41 0.57
CA THR A 117 17.12 -6.39 1.90
C THR A 117 18.55 -5.88 1.77
N PHE A 118 18.97 -4.95 2.62
CA PHE A 118 20.37 -4.54 2.72
C PHE A 118 21.05 -5.36 3.83
N LEU A 119 22.08 -6.15 3.47
CA LEU A 119 23.00 -6.83 4.41
C LEU A 119 24.14 -5.89 4.79
#